data_AF-A0AAU5I1W0-F1
#
_entry.id   AF-A0AAU5I1W0-F1
#
_cell.length_a   1.000
_cell.length_b   1.000
_cell.length_c   1.000
_cell.angle_alpha   90.00
_cell.angle_beta   90.00
_cell.angle_gamma   90.00
#
_symmetry.space_group_name_H-M   'P 1'
#
loop_
_entity.id
_entity.type
_entity.pdbx_description
1 polymer ?
#
loop_
_entity_poly.entity_id
_entity_poly.type
_entity_poly.pdbx_seq_one_letter_code
_entity_poly.pdbx_strand_id
1 'polypeptide(L)'
;MSAPHRTSPAAARPAAGLRLTAVLQDGGWVRERDARFVQFLDQRLADVEATGCLAERKLAAGILDLSAEWQRRRELAAAGDQVHAGVEADAVGWALRCLAHSAWHNTPGWEPAFHPSATAPSVSPANVRGCVPPRWQ
;
A
#
# COMPACT_ATOMS: atom_id res chain seq x y z
N MET A 1 22.29 46.51 41.06
CA MET A 1 21.37 46.85 39.96
C MET A 1 21.12 45.57 39.17
N SER A 2 19.93 44.99 39.32
CA SER A 2 19.57 43.66 38.83
C SER A 2 18.96 43.74 37.43
N ALA A 3 19.43 42.93 36.50
CA ALA A 3 18.84 42.78 35.17
C ALA A 3 17.66 41.78 35.20
N PRO A 4 16.59 41.99 34.41
CA PRO A 4 15.39 41.17 34.46
C PRO A 4 15.55 39.85 33.69
N HIS A 5 14.90 38.82 34.20
CA HIS A 5 14.85 37.48 33.62
C HIS A 5 14.13 37.49 32.26
N ARG A 6 14.81 36.99 31.21
CA ARG A 6 14.19 36.58 29.95
C ARG A 6 13.36 35.33 30.19
N THR A 7 12.03 35.46 30.19
CA THR A 7 11.13 34.33 29.91
C THR A 7 10.91 34.26 28.40
N SER A 8 11.47 33.23 27.77
CA SER A 8 11.19 32.85 26.38
C SER A 8 10.20 31.66 26.36
N PRO A 9 9.45 31.47 25.26
CA PRO A 9 8.05 31.07 25.30
C PRO A 9 7.84 29.58 25.58
N ALA A 10 6.68 29.29 26.18
CA ALA A 10 6.11 27.97 26.23
C ALA A 10 6.10 27.37 24.82
N ALA A 11 6.91 26.33 24.63
CA ALA A 11 6.91 25.52 23.44
C ALA A 11 5.53 24.85 23.33
N ALA A 12 4.66 25.41 22.49
CA ALA A 12 3.45 24.73 22.07
C ALA A 12 3.86 23.48 21.28
N ARG A 13 3.53 22.31 21.81
CA ARG A 13 3.44 21.05 21.06
C ARG A 13 2.28 20.22 21.63
N PRO A 14 1.62 19.35 20.83
CA PRO A 14 1.96 18.99 19.46
C PRO A 14 0.81 18.96 18.45
N ALA A 15 1.24 18.96 17.18
CA ALA A 15 0.56 18.59 15.95
C ALA A 15 -0.31 17.32 16.03
N ALA A 16 -1.52 17.42 16.59
CA ALA A 16 -2.52 16.35 16.49
C ALA A 16 -3.14 16.27 15.08
N GLY A 17 -3.24 17.41 14.38
CA GLY A 17 -3.88 17.49 13.05
C GLY A 17 -3.10 16.80 11.92
N LEU A 18 -1.77 16.80 11.96
CA LEU A 18 -0.93 16.20 10.89
C LEU A 18 -0.91 14.67 10.92
N ARG A 19 -1.11 14.05 12.09
CA ARG A 19 -1.11 12.59 12.22
C ARG A 19 -2.42 11.97 11.73
N LEU A 20 -3.56 12.61 11.99
CA LEU A 20 -4.86 12.09 11.59
C LEU A 20 -5.05 12.10 10.07
N THR A 21 -4.63 13.18 9.40
CA THR A 21 -4.70 13.27 7.94
C THR A 21 -3.77 12.29 7.24
N ALA A 22 -2.56 12.09 7.78
CA ALA A 22 -1.63 11.07 7.26
C ALA A 22 -2.20 9.65 7.37
N VAL A 23 -2.76 9.28 8.53
CA VAL A 23 -3.38 7.95 8.74
C VAL A 23 -4.58 7.71 7.82
N LEU A 24 -5.40 8.73 7.58
CA LEU A 24 -6.54 8.63 6.65
C LEU A 24 -6.10 8.52 5.19
N GLN A 25 -5.03 9.22 4.81
CA GLN A 25 -4.45 9.13 3.46
C GLN A 25 -3.77 7.79 3.21
N ASP A 26 -3.06 7.26 4.21
CA ASP A 26 -2.42 5.93 4.17
C ASP A 26 -3.47 4.83 4.01
N GLY A 27 -4.57 4.89 4.77
CA GLY A 27 -5.69 3.95 4.66
C GLY A 27 -6.46 4.03 3.34
N GLY A 28 -6.45 5.18 2.67
CA GLY A 28 -7.03 5.35 1.32
C GLY A 28 -6.15 4.72 0.24
N TRP A 29 -4.86 5.02 0.27
CA TRP A 29 -3.89 4.48 -0.69
C TRP A 29 -3.79 2.95 -0.62
N VAL A 30 -3.72 2.37 0.59
CA VAL A 30 -3.67 0.92 0.78
C VAL A 30 -4.87 0.24 0.14
N ARG A 31 -6.08 0.77 0.33
CA ARG A 31 -7.31 0.22 -0.25
C ARG A 31 -7.30 0.27 -1.78
N GLU A 32 -6.85 1.38 -2.35
CA GLU A 32 -6.75 1.54 -3.81
C GLU A 32 -5.67 0.63 -4.42
N ARG A 33 -4.51 0.53 -3.79
CA ARG A 33 -3.46 -0.42 -4.17
C ARG A 33 -4.00 -1.84 -4.17
N ASP A 34 -4.67 -2.25 -3.10
CA ASP A 34 -5.16 -3.62 -2.95
C ASP A 34 -6.27 -3.93 -3.96
N ALA A 35 -7.15 -2.98 -4.27
CA ALA A 35 -8.17 -3.15 -5.30
C ALA A 35 -7.54 -3.37 -6.69
N ARG A 36 -6.55 -2.55 -7.07
CA ARG A 36 -5.81 -2.72 -8.33
C ARG A 36 -5.00 -4.01 -8.36
N PHE A 37 -4.41 -4.39 -7.22
CA PHE A 37 -3.67 -5.63 -7.10
C PHE A 37 -4.58 -6.86 -7.31
N VAL A 38 -5.79 -6.86 -6.74
CA VAL A 38 -6.79 -7.92 -6.98
C VAL A 38 -7.15 -7.99 -8.48
N GLN A 39 -7.42 -6.85 -9.12
CA GLN A 39 -7.71 -6.84 -10.57
C GLN A 39 -6.56 -7.41 -11.40
N PHE A 40 -5.32 -7.06 -11.05
CA PHE A 40 -4.14 -7.63 -11.69
C PHE A 40 -4.06 -9.15 -11.49
N LEU A 41 -4.31 -9.65 -10.27
CA LEU A 41 -4.31 -11.09 -9.99
C LEU A 41 -5.39 -11.81 -10.81
N ASP A 42 -6.62 -11.29 -10.85
CA ASP A 42 -7.73 -11.89 -11.60
C ASP A 42 -7.39 -12.01 -13.10
N GLN A 43 -6.85 -10.94 -13.70
CA GLN A 43 -6.42 -10.98 -15.09
C GLN A 43 -5.30 -12.00 -15.33
N ARG A 44 -4.27 -12.03 -14.47
CA ARG A 44 -3.14 -12.97 -14.63
C ARG A 44 -3.54 -14.42 -14.42
N LEU A 45 -4.43 -14.68 -13.47
CA LEU A 45 -4.95 -16.02 -13.21
C LEU A 45 -5.75 -16.53 -14.43
N ALA A 46 -6.60 -15.69 -15.02
CA ALA A 46 -7.32 -16.02 -16.25
C ALA A 46 -6.37 -16.29 -17.43
N ASP A 47 -5.32 -15.46 -17.61
CA ASP A 47 -4.32 -15.66 -18.65
C ASP A 47 -3.58 -17.00 -18.51
N VAL A 48 -3.17 -17.35 -17.28
CA VAL A 48 -2.45 -18.59 -16.97
C VAL A 48 -3.36 -19.82 -17.11
N GLU A 49 -4.63 -19.71 -16.74
CA GLU A 49 -5.60 -20.78 -16.96
C GLU A 49 -5.78 -21.08 -18.45
N ALA A 50 -5.88 -20.03 -19.28
CA ALA A 50 -6.05 -20.17 -20.72
C ALA A 50 -4.79 -20.69 -21.43
N THR A 51 -3.62 -20.13 -21.11
CA THR A 51 -2.40 -20.28 -21.94
C THR A 51 -1.18 -20.80 -21.20
N GLY A 52 -1.21 -20.84 -19.87
CA GLY A 52 -0.06 -21.19 -19.05
C GLY A 52 0.29 -22.68 -19.13
N CYS A 53 1.58 -22.98 -18.97
CA CYS A 53 2.07 -24.34 -18.84
C CYS A 53 1.69 -24.96 -17.48
N LEU A 54 1.89 -26.26 -17.31
CA LEU A 54 1.52 -26.97 -16.08
C LEU A 54 2.18 -26.38 -14.82
N ALA A 55 3.44 -25.96 -14.91
CA ALA A 55 4.15 -25.37 -13.78
C ALA A 55 3.53 -24.01 -13.38
N GLU A 56 3.21 -23.17 -14.36
CA GLU A 56 2.55 -21.88 -14.13
C GLU A 56 1.15 -22.06 -13.54
N ARG A 57 0.38 -23.04 -14.03
CA ARG A 57 -0.95 -23.35 -13.47
C ARG A 57 -0.89 -23.80 -12.03
N LYS A 58 0.12 -24.59 -11.64
CA LYS A 58 0.34 -24.99 -10.24
C LYS A 58 0.68 -23.79 -9.36
N LEU A 59 1.52 -22.89 -9.85
CA LEU A 59 1.83 -21.65 -9.15
C LEU A 59 0.60 -20.76 -9.01
N ALA A 60 -0.18 -20.60 -10.09
CA ALA A 60 -1.43 -19.85 -10.11
C ALA A 60 -2.47 -20.41 -9.13
N ALA A 61 -2.58 -21.73 -9.00
CA ALA A 61 -3.45 -22.35 -8.01
C ALA A 61 -3.06 -21.96 -6.57
N GLY A 62 -1.77 -21.98 -6.24
CA GLY A 62 -1.30 -21.53 -4.92
C GLY A 62 -1.52 -20.03 -4.68
N ILE A 63 -1.39 -19.20 -5.72
CA ILE A 63 -1.71 -17.76 -5.64
C ILE A 63 -3.21 -17.55 -5.44
N LEU A 64 -4.06 -18.32 -6.13
CA LEU A 64 -5.51 -18.27 -5.99
C LEU A 64 -5.95 -18.64 -4.56
N ASP A 65 -5.42 -19.74 -4.00
CA ASP A 65 -5.72 -20.16 -2.63
C ASP A 65 -5.35 -19.07 -1.61
N LEU A 66 -4.18 -18.45 -1.77
CA LEU A 66 -3.73 -17.38 -0.88
C LEU A 66 -4.52 -16.08 -1.08
N SER A 67 -4.97 -15.78 -2.31
CA SER A 67 -5.85 -14.65 -2.59
C SER A 67 -7.21 -14.81 -1.90
N ALA A 68 -7.80 -16.01 -1.98
CA ALA A 68 -9.06 -16.32 -1.29
C ALA A 68 -8.91 -16.25 0.24
N GLU A 69 -7.78 -16.73 0.78
CA GLU A 69 -7.44 -16.58 2.20
C GLU A 69 -7.37 -15.10 2.62
N TRP A 70 -6.69 -14.29 1.81
CA TRP A 70 -6.54 -12.87 2.08
C TRP A 70 -7.88 -12.14 2.09
N GLN A 71 -8.73 -12.38 1.08
CA GLN A 71 -10.07 -11.80 0.99
C GLN A 71 -10.93 -12.17 2.20
N ARG A 72 -10.96 -13.46 2.58
CA ARG A 72 -11.70 -13.92 3.75
C ARG A 72 -11.26 -13.23 5.03
N ARG A 73 -9.95 -13.06 5.25
CA ARG A 73 -9.45 -12.34 6.43
C ARG A 73 -9.81 -10.87 6.43
N ARG A 74 -9.79 -10.22 5.27
CA ARG A 74 -10.23 -8.82 5.12
C ARG A 74 -11.72 -8.68 5.43
N GLU A 75 -12.54 -9.63 5.01
CA GLU A 75 -13.97 -9.66 5.34
C GLU A 75 -14.21 -9.86 6.83
N LEU A 76 -13.49 -10.78 7.47
CA LEU A 76 -13.56 -10.97 8.92
C LEU A 76 -13.12 -9.73 9.70
N ALA A 77 -12.04 -9.07 9.27
CA ALA A 77 -11.57 -7.81 9.86
C ALA A 77 -12.53 -6.64 9.63
N ALA A 78 -13.31 -6.66 8.54
CA ALA A 78 -14.34 -5.67 8.29
C ALA A 78 -15.63 -5.93 9.09
N ALA A 79 -15.94 -7.20 9.38
CA ALA A 79 -17.14 -7.62 10.10
C ALA A 79 -17.02 -7.49 11.63
N GLY A 80 -15.81 -7.43 12.18
CA GLY A 80 -15.57 -7.21 13.61
C GLY A 80 -14.36 -6.33 13.87
N ASP A 81 -14.40 -5.53 14.93
CA ASP A 81 -13.33 -4.59 15.32
C ASP A 81 -12.10 -5.31 15.95
N GLN A 82 -11.75 -6.48 15.42
CA GLN A 82 -10.65 -7.30 15.90
C GLN A 82 -9.35 -6.86 15.23
N VAL A 83 -8.58 -6.04 15.95
CA VAL A 83 -7.21 -5.61 15.55
C VAL A 83 -6.34 -6.78 15.08
N HIS A 84 -6.51 -7.97 15.66
CA HIS A 84 -5.78 -9.18 15.26
C HIS A 84 -6.10 -9.65 13.83
N ALA A 85 -7.37 -9.62 13.43
CA ALA A 85 -7.80 -10.03 12.09
C ALA A 85 -7.23 -9.09 11.01
N GLY A 86 -7.11 -7.79 11.30
CA GLY A 86 -6.47 -6.82 10.41
C GLY A 86 -4.99 -7.10 10.20
N VAL A 87 -4.23 -7.35 11.28
CA VAL A 87 -2.80 -7.69 11.19
C VAL A 87 -2.57 -8.98 10.41
N GLU A 88 -3.41 -9.98 10.62
CA GLU A 88 -3.33 -11.22 9.85
C GLU A 88 -3.66 -11.01 8.37
N ALA A 89 -4.67 -10.20 8.05
CA ALA A 89 -4.99 -9.85 6.67
C ALA A 89 -3.82 -9.12 6.00
N ASP A 90 -3.15 -8.20 6.71
CA ASP A 90 -1.97 -7.50 6.20
C ASP A 90 -0.79 -8.45 5.96
N ALA A 91 -0.57 -9.42 6.86
CA ALA A 91 0.48 -10.42 6.72
C ALA A 91 0.24 -11.34 5.51
N VAL A 92 -0.99 -11.83 5.33
CA VAL A 92 -1.36 -12.64 4.16
C VAL A 92 -1.27 -11.82 2.88
N GLY A 93 -1.73 -10.57 2.89
CA GLY A 93 -1.60 -9.66 1.74
C GLY A 93 -0.15 -9.37 1.36
N TRP A 94 0.74 -9.24 2.34
CA TRP A 94 2.18 -9.12 2.09
C TRP A 94 2.77 -10.40 1.48
N ALA A 95 2.42 -11.57 2.02
CA ALA A 95 2.87 -12.86 1.48
C ALA A 95 2.39 -13.07 0.03
N LEU A 96 1.15 -12.69 -0.26
CA LEU A 96 0.59 -12.73 -1.61
C LEU A 96 1.35 -11.83 -2.58
N ARG A 97 1.70 -10.60 -2.16
CA ARG A 97 2.57 -9.72 -2.95
C ARG A 97 3.95 -10.34 -3.20
N CYS A 98 4.55 -11.01 -2.22
CA CYS A 98 5.85 -11.68 -2.39
C CYS A 98 5.79 -12.79 -3.46
N LEU A 99 4.74 -13.61 -3.42
CA LEU A 99 4.54 -14.68 -4.41
C LEU A 99 4.24 -14.11 -5.79
N ALA A 100 3.31 -13.17 -5.89
CA ALA A 100 2.96 -12.52 -7.14
C ALA A 100 4.14 -11.77 -7.75
N HIS A 101 4.98 -11.11 -6.94
CA HIS A 101 6.21 -10.48 -7.40
C HIS A 101 7.17 -11.52 -8.00
N SER A 102 7.42 -12.62 -7.28
CA SER A 102 8.31 -13.68 -7.75
C SER A 102 7.81 -14.31 -9.05
N ALA A 103 6.50 -14.44 -9.22
CA ALA A 103 5.87 -15.03 -10.39
C ALA A 103 5.80 -14.07 -11.58
N TRP A 104 5.41 -12.81 -11.34
CA TRP A 104 4.80 -11.97 -12.37
C TRP A 104 5.28 -10.51 -12.39
N HIS A 105 6.32 -10.13 -11.64
CA HIS A 105 6.80 -8.73 -11.63
C HIS A 105 7.22 -8.17 -13.00
N ASN A 106 7.61 -9.04 -13.94
CA ASN A 106 7.99 -8.66 -15.31
C ASN A 106 6.84 -8.79 -16.32
N THR A 107 5.61 -9.08 -15.86
CA THR A 107 4.45 -9.23 -16.74
C THR A 107 3.75 -7.89 -16.97
N PRO A 108 3.08 -7.70 -18.12
CA PRO A 108 2.29 -6.50 -18.37
C PRO A 108 1.24 -6.28 -17.28
N GLY A 109 1.08 -5.03 -16.86
CA GLY A 109 0.12 -4.64 -15.81
C GLY A 109 0.67 -4.71 -14.38
N TRP A 110 1.89 -5.22 -14.16
CA TRP A 110 2.53 -5.11 -12.85
C TRP A 110 2.85 -3.64 -12.51
N GLU A 111 2.40 -3.17 -11.34
CA GLU A 111 2.68 -1.82 -10.84
C GLU A 111 3.74 -1.83 -9.74
N PRO A 112 4.59 -0.79 -9.62
CA PRO A 112 5.54 -0.66 -8.49
C PRO A 112 4.86 -0.70 -7.12
N ALA A 113 3.60 -0.25 -7.04
CA ALA A 113 2.80 -0.29 -5.82
C ALA A 113 2.48 -1.71 -5.33
N PHE A 114 2.57 -2.73 -6.19
CA PHE A 114 2.35 -4.14 -5.83
C PHE A 114 3.60 -4.79 -5.22
N HIS A 115 4.74 -4.11 -5.23
CA HIS A 115 5.96 -4.62 -4.62
C HIS A 115 5.77 -4.82 -3.10
N PRO A 116 6.27 -5.91 -2.48
CA PRO A 116 6.12 -6.15 -1.04
C PRO A 116 6.66 -5.03 -0.15
N SER A 117 7.70 -4.32 -0.61
CA SER A 117 8.29 -3.17 0.07
C SER A 117 7.56 -1.84 -0.16
N ALA A 118 6.48 -1.82 -0.96
CA ALA A 118 5.70 -0.61 -1.18
C ALA A 118 4.85 -0.30 0.06
N THR A 119 5.25 0.71 0.82
CA THR A 119 4.56 1.18 2.03
C THR A 119 3.87 2.53 1.85
N ALA A 120 4.05 3.18 0.71
CA ALA A 120 3.49 4.50 0.41
C ALA A 120 3.26 4.65 -1.11
N PRO A 121 2.41 5.60 -1.55
CA PRO A 121 2.26 5.91 -2.96
C PRO A 121 3.61 6.30 -3.58
N SER A 122 3.95 5.76 -4.75
CA SER A 122 5.13 6.25 -5.46
C SER A 122 4.83 7.66 -5.96
N VAL A 123 5.56 8.64 -5.44
CA VAL A 123 5.52 10.00 -5.98
C VAL A 123 6.18 9.94 -7.35
N SER A 124 5.37 9.89 -8.41
CA SER A 124 5.89 10.00 -9.76
C SER A 124 6.52 11.39 -9.92
N PRO A 125 7.81 11.51 -10.31
CA PRO A 125 8.49 12.81 -10.41
C PRO A 125 7.88 13.75 -11.46
N ALA A 126 6.91 13.29 -12.25
CA ALA A 126 6.18 14.09 -13.23
C ALA A 126 5.37 15.25 -12.60
N ASN A 127 5.04 15.20 -11.30
CA ASN A 127 4.27 16.27 -10.64
C ASN A 127 5.12 17.39 -10.00
N VAL A 128 6.45 17.38 -10.16
CA VAL A 128 7.34 18.45 -9.66
C VAL A 128 7.62 19.53 -10.74
N ARG A 129 6.86 19.54 -11.86
CA ARG A 129 6.99 20.61 -12.88
C ARG A 129 6.12 21.85 -12.62
N GLY A 130 5.49 21.97 -11.45
CA GLY A 130 4.63 23.11 -11.10
C GLY A 130 5.29 24.25 -10.32
N CYS A 131 6.51 24.08 -9.80
CA CYS A 131 7.18 25.12 -9.01
C CYS A 131 8.32 25.77 -9.79
N VAL A 132 7.98 26.64 -10.74
CA VAL A 132 8.91 27.66 -11.22
C VAL A 132 8.81 28.84 -10.24
N PRO A 133 9.86 29.19 -9.47
CA PRO A 133 9.84 30.40 -8.65
C PRO A 133 9.81 31.64 -9.58
N PRO A 134 9.08 32.70 -9.22
CA PRO A 134 9.09 33.93 -10.01
C PRO A 134 10.52 34.51 -10.04
N ARG A 135 11.05 34.67 -11.26
CA ARG A 135 12.24 35.50 -11.49
C ARG A 135 11.82 36.95 -11.24
N TRP A 136 12.33 37.54 -10.17
CA TRP A 136 12.33 38.98 -10.00
C TRP A 136 13.25 39.60 -11.07
N GLN A 137 12.67 40.38 -11.99
CA GLN A 137 13.35 41.43 -12.74
C GLN A 137 12.71 42.75 -12.35
#